data_AF-A0A072PN99-F1
#
_entry.id   AF-A0A072PN99-F1
#
_cell.length_a   1.000
_cell.length_b   1.000
_cell.length_c   1.000
_cell.angle_alpha   90.00
_cell.angle_beta   90.00
_cell.angle_gamma   90.00
#
_symmetry.space_group_name_H-M   'P 1'
#
loop_
_entity.id
_entity.type
_entity.pdbx_description
1 polymer ?
#
loop_
_entity_poly.entity_id
_entity_poly.type
_entity_poly.pdbx_seq_one_letter_code
_entity_poly.pdbx_strand_id
1 'polypeptide(L)'
;MFQLEPRHSPGFMKYAITLSPALSGPFLSTISNLMVYDTIQSTLLSNRLTWFGFECVCDARNWTQHQLMSLPSSKESPLLTTDIAGTTIFSIVRNALIVYSLIAVFPLPLSTAPFPELATKLELDIFEVLEDDDENTASTSLLLWASTMGALAAIGTPQRAALVAITARLCEKLLISSWESMQAVLQDYLWSRDISDFDGMFLFLDVQNQMDEQDAVERSLR
;
A
#
# COMPACT_ATOMS: atom_id res chain seq x y z
N MET A 1 -29.96 8.63 10.07
CA MET A 1 -28.86 9.30 9.36
C MET A 1 -27.58 8.73 9.95
N PHE A 2 -26.92 7.81 9.24
CA PHE A 2 -25.73 7.14 9.76
C PHE A 2 -24.51 8.00 9.42
N GLN A 3 -23.79 8.47 10.45
CA GLN A 3 -22.45 9.02 10.29
C GLN A 3 -21.51 7.84 10.05
N LEU A 4 -21.13 7.64 8.79
CA LEU A 4 -19.88 6.96 8.50
C LEU A 4 -18.78 7.94 8.92
N GLU A 5 -17.97 7.56 9.90
CA GLU A 5 -16.77 8.31 10.25
C GLU A 5 -15.95 8.49 8.96
N PRO A 6 -15.61 9.74 8.57
CA PRO A 6 -14.83 9.97 7.37
C PRO A 6 -13.50 9.24 7.51
N ARG A 7 -13.24 8.29 6.60
CA ARG A 7 -11.90 7.71 6.52
C ARG A 7 -10.94 8.78 6.08
N HIS A 8 -9.88 8.93 6.86
CA HIS A 8 -8.77 9.82 6.56
C HIS A 8 -7.53 8.95 6.33
N SER A 9 -6.72 9.32 5.36
CA SER A 9 -5.39 8.73 5.14
C SER A 9 -4.33 9.82 5.39
N PRO A 10 -4.12 10.21 6.67
CA PRO A 10 -3.23 11.31 7.03
C PRO A 10 -1.79 11.09 6.55
N GLY A 11 -1.34 9.84 6.44
CA GLY A 11 -0.06 9.47 5.85
C GLY A 11 0.04 9.88 4.38
N PHE A 12 -1.01 9.63 3.59
CA PHE A 12 -1.04 10.07 2.19
C PHE A 12 -1.20 11.58 2.03
N MET A 13 -1.90 12.25 2.94
CA MET A 13 -1.98 13.71 2.94
C MET A 13 -0.61 14.35 3.18
N LYS A 14 0.18 13.80 4.12
CA LYS A 14 1.57 14.24 4.35
C LYS A 14 2.45 13.97 3.15
N TYR A 15 2.36 12.78 2.56
CA TYR A 15 3.11 12.42 1.36
C TYR A 15 2.76 13.32 0.16
N ALA A 16 1.50 13.68 -0.04
CA ALA A 16 1.09 14.52 -1.15
C ALA A 16 1.72 15.92 -1.14
N ILE A 17 2.19 16.41 0.02
CA ILE A 17 2.90 17.69 0.15
C ILE A 17 4.34 17.59 -0.41
N THR A 18 4.93 16.39 -0.45
CA THR A 18 6.26 16.17 -1.03
C THR A 18 6.22 16.03 -2.55
N LEU A 19 5.03 15.83 -3.13
CA LEU A 19 4.82 15.76 -4.57
C LEU A 19 4.79 17.16 -5.20
N SER A 20 5.12 17.23 -6.48
CA SER A 20 4.96 18.49 -7.22
C SER A 20 3.49 18.93 -7.28
N PRO A 21 3.22 20.23 -7.42
CA PRO A 21 1.85 20.74 -7.51
C PRO A 21 1.03 20.13 -8.65
N ALA A 22 1.68 19.77 -9.76
CA ALA A 22 1.04 19.14 -10.92
C ALA A 22 0.54 17.72 -10.63
N LEU A 23 1.19 17.00 -9.71
CA LEU A 23 0.91 15.61 -9.38
C LEU A 23 0.09 15.44 -8.09
N SER A 24 0.30 16.33 -7.12
CA SER A 24 -0.36 16.30 -5.81
C SER A 24 -1.88 16.32 -5.92
N GLY A 25 -2.44 17.18 -6.79
CA GLY A 25 -3.88 17.28 -7.01
C GLY A 25 -4.52 15.99 -7.56
N PRO A 26 -4.07 15.47 -8.72
CA PRO A 26 -4.54 14.20 -9.25
C PRO A 26 -4.36 13.03 -8.28
N PHE A 27 -3.22 12.97 -7.58
CA PHE A 27 -2.95 11.93 -6.58
C PHE A 27 -3.98 11.97 -5.44
N LEU A 28 -4.20 13.12 -4.82
CA LEU A 28 -5.17 13.27 -3.73
C LEU A 28 -6.61 12.98 -4.18
N SER A 29 -6.97 13.33 -5.42
CA SER A 29 -8.25 12.96 -6.02
C SER A 29 -8.40 11.44 -6.11
N THR A 30 -7.37 10.74 -6.58
CA THR A 30 -7.36 9.26 -6.64
C THR A 30 -7.49 8.64 -5.25
N ILE A 31 -6.72 9.11 -4.26
CA ILE A 31 -6.82 8.62 -2.87
C ILE A 31 -8.22 8.86 -2.29
N SER A 32 -8.80 10.05 -2.53
CA SER A 32 -10.17 10.37 -2.11
C SER A 32 -11.19 9.41 -2.70
N ASN A 33 -11.12 9.14 -4.01
CA ASN A 33 -12.03 8.20 -4.67
C ASN A 33 -11.87 6.77 -4.15
N LEU A 34 -10.64 6.33 -3.87
CA LEU A 34 -10.37 5.02 -3.26
C LEU A 34 -11.02 4.88 -1.87
N MET A 35 -10.92 5.91 -1.03
CA MET A 35 -11.57 5.92 0.30
C MET A 35 -13.10 5.92 0.20
N VAL A 36 -13.65 6.69 -0.74
CA VAL A 36 -15.10 6.71 -0.99
C VAL A 36 -15.58 5.34 -1.47
N TYR A 37 -14.86 4.70 -2.39
CA TYR A 37 -15.23 3.38 -2.87
C TYR A 37 -15.22 2.32 -1.76
N ASP A 38 -14.20 2.31 -0.92
CA ASP A 38 -14.15 1.38 0.21
C ASP A 38 -15.33 1.58 1.18
N THR A 39 -15.79 2.83 1.36
CA THR A 39 -17.02 3.15 2.11
C THR A 39 -18.28 2.60 1.43
N ILE A 40 -18.37 2.73 0.11
CA ILE A 40 -19.45 2.15 -0.70
C ILE A 40 -19.46 0.61 -0.56
N GLN A 41 -18.28 -0.01 -0.62
CA GLN A 41 -18.11 -1.46 -0.50
C GLN A 41 -18.51 -1.98 0.88
N SER A 42 -18.07 -1.34 1.96
CA SER A 42 -18.51 -1.72 3.32
C SER A 42 -20.03 -1.59 3.49
N THR A 43 -20.64 -0.59 2.85
CA THR A 43 -22.11 -0.42 2.81
C THR A 43 -22.79 -1.54 2.03
N LEU A 44 -22.21 -1.95 0.90
CA LEU A 44 -22.69 -3.08 0.10
C LEU A 44 -22.64 -4.40 0.89
N LEU A 45 -21.48 -4.70 1.52
CA LEU A 45 -21.28 -5.93 2.31
C LEU A 45 -22.24 -6.01 3.51
N SER A 46 -22.64 -4.86 4.05
CA SER A 46 -23.65 -4.78 5.11
C SER A 46 -25.09 -4.98 4.62
N ASN A 47 -25.29 -5.31 3.33
CA ASN A 47 -26.58 -5.44 2.66
C ASN A 47 -27.47 -4.18 2.77
N ARG A 48 -26.83 -3.00 2.81
CA ARG A 48 -27.52 -1.70 2.98
C ARG A 48 -27.80 -0.98 1.65
N LEU A 49 -27.43 -1.57 0.52
CA LEU A 49 -27.68 -1.00 -0.82
C LEU A 49 -28.88 -1.64 -1.51
N THR A 50 -29.73 -0.81 -2.11
CA THR A 50 -30.82 -1.25 -3.00
C THR A 50 -30.29 -1.62 -4.39
N TRP A 51 -31.10 -2.28 -5.25
CA TRP A 51 -30.70 -2.71 -6.60
C TRP A 51 -30.08 -1.59 -7.48
N PHE A 52 -30.63 -0.37 -7.43
CA PHE A 52 -30.06 0.82 -8.10
C PHE A 52 -28.66 1.23 -7.58
N GLY A 53 -28.24 0.71 -6.43
CA GLY A 53 -26.92 0.93 -5.86
C GLY A 53 -25.81 0.11 -6.52
N PHE A 54 -26.13 -1.03 -7.18
CA PHE A 54 -25.10 -1.87 -7.81
C PHE A 54 -24.48 -1.21 -9.05
N GLU A 55 -25.27 -0.50 -9.86
CA GLU A 55 -24.76 0.27 -11.00
C GLU A 55 -23.79 1.35 -10.52
N CYS A 56 -24.18 2.12 -9.48
CA CYS A 56 -23.30 3.11 -8.86
C CYS A 56 -22.02 2.50 -8.28
N VAL A 57 -22.07 1.30 -7.70
CA VAL A 57 -20.88 0.57 -7.22
C VAL A 57 -19.96 0.24 -8.40
N CYS A 58 -20.50 -0.30 -9.49
CA CYS A 58 -19.73 -0.63 -10.69
C CYS A 58 -19.07 0.61 -11.31
N ASP A 59 -19.81 1.72 -11.42
CA ASP A 59 -19.29 2.97 -11.96
C ASP A 59 -18.22 3.57 -11.06
N ALA A 60 -18.45 3.61 -9.74
CA ALA A 60 -17.47 4.09 -8.77
C ALA A 60 -16.18 3.25 -8.81
N ARG A 61 -16.30 1.92 -8.92
CA ARG A 61 -15.16 1.01 -9.09
C ARG A 61 -14.37 1.31 -10.35
N ASN A 62 -15.06 1.36 -11.50
CA ASN A 62 -14.44 1.56 -12.80
C ASN A 62 -13.77 2.94 -12.88
N TRP A 63 -14.42 3.98 -12.36
CA TRP A 63 -13.89 5.33 -12.27
C TRP A 63 -12.63 5.38 -11.40
N THR A 64 -12.66 4.78 -10.21
CA THR A 64 -11.52 4.75 -9.29
C THR A 64 -10.33 4.02 -9.90
N GLN A 65 -10.58 2.86 -10.52
CA GLN A 65 -9.54 2.11 -11.24
C GLN A 65 -8.96 2.91 -12.40
N HIS A 66 -9.79 3.59 -13.18
CA HIS A 66 -9.34 4.45 -14.28
C HIS A 66 -8.47 5.61 -13.77
N GLN A 67 -8.87 6.30 -12.72
CA GLN A 67 -8.11 7.41 -12.12
C GLN A 67 -6.73 6.94 -11.64
N LEU A 68 -6.67 5.80 -10.95
CA LEU A 68 -5.42 5.20 -10.49
C LEU A 68 -4.49 4.84 -11.66
N MET A 69 -5.03 4.19 -12.70
CA MET A 69 -4.24 3.78 -13.86
C MET A 69 -3.78 4.96 -14.72
N SER A 70 -4.53 6.07 -14.66
CA SER A 70 -4.22 7.33 -15.34
C SER A 70 -3.17 8.18 -14.60
N LEU A 71 -2.77 7.80 -13.37
CA LEU A 71 -1.62 8.43 -12.74
C LEU A 71 -0.37 8.17 -13.58
N PRO A 72 0.47 9.20 -13.79
CA PRO A 72 1.63 9.11 -14.67
C PRO A 72 2.57 8.00 -14.20
N SER A 73 3.24 7.34 -15.13
CA SER A 73 4.33 6.42 -14.81
C SER A 73 5.61 7.19 -14.48
N SER A 74 6.49 6.64 -13.65
CA SER A 74 7.81 7.25 -13.38
C SER A 74 8.64 7.50 -14.66
N LYS A 75 8.41 6.73 -15.72
CA LYS A 75 9.03 6.94 -17.05
C LYS A 75 8.47 8.16 -17.81
N GLU A 76 7.22 8.50 -17.56
CA GLU A 76 6.52 9.67 -18.14
C GLU A 76 6.72 10.92 -17.27
N SER A 77 7.22 10.72 -16.06
CA SER A 77 7.28 11.69 -14.97
C SER A 77 8.66 12.30 -14.62
N PRO A 78 9.78 12.17 -15.39
CA PRO A 78 11.01 12.88 -15.05
C PRO A 78 10.87 14.42 -15.14
N LEU A 79 9.75 14.90 -15.70
CA LEU A 79 9.38 16.31 -15.77
C LEU A 79 8.47 16.78 -14.62
N LEU A 80 7.98 15.85 -13.77
CA LEU A 80 7.00 16.15 -12.72
C LEU A 80 7.59 16.06 -11.31
N THR A 81 8.75 15.45 -11.12
CA THR A 81 9.49 15.43 -9.85
C THR A 81 10.88 15.98 -10.12
N THR A 82 11.32 16.95 -9.32
CA THR A 82 12.62 17.63 -9.54
C THR A 82 13.81 16.76 -9.10
N ASP A 83 13.53 15.64 -8.44
CA ASP A 83 14.50 14.77 -7.79
C ASP A 83 14.27 13.28 -8.17
N ILE A 84 15.36 12.54 -8.34
CA ILE A 84 15.38 11.13 -8.72
C ILE A 84 14.77 10.29 -7.60
N ALA A 85 15.14 10.57 -6.34
CA ALA A 85 14.67 9.82 -5.18
C ALA A 85 13.14 9.94 -5.03
N GLY A 86 12.60 11.17 -5.15
CA GLY A 86 11.15 11.40 -5.20
C GLY A 86 10.42 10.66 -6.33
N THR A 87 11.08 10.43 -7.48
CA THR A 87 10.52 9.69 -8.63
C THR A 87 10.39 8.20 -8.32
N THR A 88 11.38 7.62 -7.64
CA THR A 88 11.37 6.23 -7.19
C THR A 88 10.31 6.00 -6.11
N ILE A 89 10.19 6.90 -5.12
CA ILE A 89 9.12 6.82 -4.12
C ILE A 89 7.75 6.88 -4.77
N PHE A 90 7.55 7.75 -5.75
CA PHE A 90 6.29 7.80 -6.47
C PHE A 90 6.01 6.50 -7.26
N SER A 91 7.03 5.87 -7.86
CA SER A 91 6.91 4.54 -8.48
C SER A 91 6.39 3.51 -7.47
N ILE A 92 7.02 3.45 -6.29
CA ILE A 92 6.68 2.54 -5.20
C ILE A 92 5.22 2.74 -4.79
N VAL A 93 4.83 3.97 -4.48
CA VAL A 93 3.48 4.30 -4.03
C VAL A 93 2.45 3.96 -5.10
N ARG A 94 2.72 4.31 -6.35
CA ARG A 94 1.80 4.01 -7.47
C ARG A 94 1.64 2.50 -7.67
N ASN A 95 2.72 1.73 -7.65
CA ASN A 95 2.67 0.28 -7.81
C ASN A 95 1.96 -0.40 -6.62
N ALA A 96 2.22 0.06 -5.40
CA ALA A 96 1.54 -0.43 -4.20
C ALA A 96 0.04 -0.08 -4.20
N LEU A 97 -0.35 1.11 -4.69
CA LEU A 97 -1.76 1.45 -4.89
C LEU A 97 -2.43 0.57 -5.94
N ILE A 98 -1.73 0.20 -7.02
CA ILE A 98 -2.24 -0.76 -7.99
C ILE A 98 -2.48 -2.12 -7.32
N VAL A 99 -1.53 -2.61 -6.53
CA VAL A 99 -1.73 -3.85 -5.75
C VAL A 99 -2.95 -3.74 -4.84
N TYR A 100 -3.05 -2.66 -4.04
CA TYR A 100 -4.20 -2.42 -3.18
C TYR A 100 -5.51 -2.45 -3.98
N SER A 101 -5.55 -1.77 -5.13
CA SER A 101 -6.74 -1.73 -5.98
C SER A 101 -7.12 -3.12 -6.50
N LEU A 102 -6.14 -3.93 -6.90
CA LEU A 102 -6.36 -5.29 -7.37
C LEU A 102 -6.77 -6.28 -6.27
N ILE A 103 -6.58 -5.93 -5.00
CA ILE A 103 -7.02 -6.71 -3.84
C ILE A 103 -8.41 -6.24 -3.39
N ALA A 104 -8.56 -4.94 -3.15
CA ALA A 104 -9.72 -4.39 -2.46
C ALA A 104 -10.80 -3.81 -3.39
N VAL A 105 -10.41 -3.16 -4.49
CA VAL A 105 -11.32 -2.36 -5.31
C VAL A 105 -11.85 -3.15 -6.50
N PHE A 106 -10.93 -3.74 -7.26
CA PHE A 106 -11.16 -4.53 -8.44
C PHE A 106 -10.48 -5.90 -8.24
N PRO A 107 -11.05 -6.78 -7.39
CA PRO A 107 -10.43 -8.06 -7.08
C PRO A 107 -10.25 -8.88 -8.35
N LEU A 108 -9.00 -9.10 -8.73
CA LEU A 108 -8.64 -9.97 -9.85
C LEU A 108 -8.14 -11.33 -9.34
N PRO A 109 -8.47 -12.43 -10.03
CA PRO A 109 -7.85 -13.72 -9.76
C PRO A 109 -6.32 -13.65 -9.85
N LEU A 110 -5.63 -14.33 -8.93
CA LEU A 110 -4.17 -14.44 -8.89
C LEU A 110 -3.56 -14.87 -10.23
N SER A 111 -4.27 -15.68 -11.02
CA SER A 111 -3.81 -16.17 -12.33
C SER A 111 -3.83 -15.12 -13.45
N THR A 112 -4.53 -14.00 -13.25
CA THR A 112 -4.74 -12.97 -14.28
C THR A 112 -4.20 -11.60 -13.88
N ALA A 113 -4.01 -11.38 -12.58
CA ALA A 113 -3.44 -10.16 -12.06
C ALA A 113 -1.90 -10.17 -12.21
N PRO A 114 -1.28 -9.01 -12.51
CA PRO A 114 0.17 -8.87 -12.61
C PRO A 114 0.85 -8.80 -11.22
N PHE A 115 0.40 -9.60 -10.26
CA PHE A 115 0.93 -9.58 -8.89
C PHE A 115 2.42 -9.94 -8.83
N PRO A 116 2.93 -10.97 -9.53
CA PRO A 116 4.36 -11.30 -9.51
C PRO A 116 5.24 -10.16 -10.05
N GLU A 117 4.83 -9.50 -11.13
CA GLU A 117 5.55 -8.38 -11.72
C GLU A 117 5.53 -7.15 -10.81
N LEU A 118 4.41 -6.88 -10.14
CA LEU A 118 4.29 -5.79 -9.19
C LEU A 118 5.12 -6.05 -7.94
N ALA A 119 5.11 -7.26 -7.40
CA ALA A 119 5.93 -7.67 -6.25
C ALA A 119 7.42 -7.50 -6.55
N THR A 120 7.87 -7.96 -7.73
CA THR A 120 9.28 -7.83 -8.15
C THR A 120 9.70 -6.36 -8.25
N LYS A 121 8.86 -5.49 -8.84
CA LYS A 121 9.16 -4.05 -8.92
C LYS A 121 9.20 -3.40 -7.54
N LEU A 122 8.24 -3.72 -6.68
CA LEU A 122 8.18 -3.17 -5.32
C LEU A 122 9.39 -3.61 -4.49
N GLU A 123 9.80 -4.87 -4.59
CA GLU A 123 11.00 -5.35 -3.90
C GLU A 123 12.23 -4.54 -4.31
N LEU A 124 12.48 -4.42 -5.63
CA LEU A 124 13.67 -3.72 -6.15
C LEU A 124 13.66 -2.23 -5.80
N ASP A 125 12.55 -1.54 -6.07
CA ASP A 125 12.45 -0.09 -5.85
C ASP A 125 12.56 0.23 -4.33
N ILE A 126 11.93 -0.57 -3.45
CA ILE A 126 12.01 -0.36 -2.00
C ILE A 126 13.40 -0.69 -1.48
N PHE A 127 14.03 -1.76 -1.99
CA PHE A 127 15.39 -2.12 -1.61
C PHE A 127 16.39 -1.01 -1.95
N GLU A 128 16.32 -0.44 -3.15
CA GLU A 128 17.17 0.67 -3.59
C GLU A 128 17.04 1.88 -2.64
N VAL A 129 15.80 2.28 -2.32
CA VAL A 129 15.53 3.38 -1.39
C VAL A 129 16.03 3.10 0.03
N LEU A 130 16.05 1.83 0.42
CA LEU A 130 16.48 1.41 1.76
C LEU A 130 18.01 1.27 1.89
N GLU A 131 18.73 1.14 0.77
CA GLU A 131 20.19 1.21 0.72
C GLU A 131 20.70 2.65 0.62
N ASP A 132 19.90 3.55 0.05
CA ASP A 132 20.18 4.98 0.04
C ASP A 132 19.92 5.56 1.45
N ASP A 133 20.99 5.93 2.17
CA ASP A 133 20.96 6.38 3.57
C ASP A 133 20.45 7.84 3.70
N ASP A 134 19.81 8.38 2.66
CA ASP A 134 19.21 9.71 2.69
C ASP A 134 17.91 9.69 3.50
N GLU A 135 18.01 10.14 4.76
CA GLU A 135 16.89 10.27 5.71
C GLU A 135 15.70 11.09 5.16
N ASN A 136 15.88 11.83 4.07
CA ASN A 136 14.91 12.79 3.56
C ASN A 136 13.95 12.26 2.48
N THR A 137 14.12 11.02 2.00
CA THR A 137 13.47 10.56 0.76
C THR A 137 12.03 10.07 0.95
N ALA A 138 11.74 9.28 2.00
CA ALA A 138 10.38 8.82 2.31
C ALA A 138 10.20 8.47 3.79
N SER A 139 8.98 8.66 4.31
CA SER A 139 8.65 8.17 5.64
C SER A 139 8.73 6.64 5.70
N THR A 140 9.42 6.12 6.71
CA THR A 140 9.49 4.67 6.99
C THR A 140 8.11 4.02 7.07
N SER A 141 7.10 4.74 7.57
CA SER A 141 5.71 4.29 7.63
C SER A 141 5.08 4.08 6.25
N LEU A 142 5.41 4.93 5.26
CA LEU A 142 4.94 4.78 3.88
C LEU A 142 5.58 3.57 3.21
N LEU A 143 6.89 3.36 3.43
CA LEU A 143 7.60 2.18 2.94
C LEU A 143 7.09 0.90 3.61
N LEU A 144 6.69 0.96 4.88
CA LEU A 144 6.05 -0.17 5.55
C LEU A 144 4.73 -0.53 4.87
N TRP A 145 3.89 0.46 4.57
CA TRP A 145 2.65 0.23 3.83
C TRP A 145 2.91 -0.34 2.43
N ALA A 146 3.88 0.21 1.70
CA ALA A 146 4.20 -0.26 0.35
C ALA A 146 4.82 -1.67 0.32
N SER A 147 5.72 -1.99 1.25
CA SER A 147 6.30 -3.34 1.38
C SER A 147 5.26 -4.37 1.80
N THR A 148 4.31 -3.98 2.66
CA THR A 148 3.13 -4.80 2.99
C THR A 148 2.33 -5.14 1.74
N MET A 149 2.00 -4.15 0.90
CA MET A 149 1.34 -4.40 -0.38
C MET A 149 2.17 -5.34 -1.28
N GLY A 150 3.48 -5.10 -1.39
CA GLY A 150 4.38 -5.96 -2.14
C GLY A 150 4.35 -7.41 -1.64
N ALA A 151 4.43 -7.64 -0.33
CA ALA A 151 4.42 -8.97 0.26
C ALA A 151 3.09 -9.70 0.05
N LEU A 152 1.96 -8.97 0.06
CA LEU A 152 0.64 -9.50 -0.30
C LEU A 152 0.58 -9.88 -1.79
N ALA A 153 1.15 -9.07 -2.69
CA ALA A 153 1.27 -9.41 -4.11
C ALA A 153 2.22 -10.60 -4.36
N ALA A 154 3.19 -10.84 -3.48
CA ALA A 154 4.17 -11.90 -3.61
C ALA A 154 3.69 -13.28 -3.12
N ILE A 155 2.41 -13.45 -2.74
CA ILE A 155 1.90 -14.76 -2.31
C ILE A 155 2.15 -15.81 -3.39
N GLY A 156 2.87 -16.87 -3.03
CA GLY A 156 3.23 -17.96 -3.94
C GLY A 156 4.36 -17.62 -4.92
N THR A 157 5.06 -16.49 -4.74
CA THR A 157 6.21 -16.11 -5.56
C THR A 157 7.52 -16.16 -4.74
N PRO A 158 8.69 -16.27 -5.41
CA PRO A 158 9.99 -16.24 -4.72
C PRO A 158 10.28 -14.95 -3.96
N GLN A 159 9.70 -13.82 -4.39
CA GLN A 159 9.92 -12.48 -3.83
C GLN A 159 9.33 -12.33 -2.42
N ARG A 160 8.44 -13.23 -1.99
CA ARG A 160 7.77 -13.16 -0.69
C ARG A 160 8.75 -13.06 0.47
N ALA A 161 9.79 -13.90 0.47
CA ALA A 161 10.77 -13.93 1.57
C ALA A 161 11.54 -12.60 1.69
N ALA A 162 11.96 -12.02 0.55
CA ALA A 162 12.65 -10.74 0.52
C ALA A 162 11.76 -9.59 1.02
N LEU A 163 10.51 -9.54 0.56
CA LEU A 163 9.54 -8.52 1.00
C LEU A 163 9.15 -8.67 2.48
N VAL A 164 9.05 -9.89 3.00
CA VAL A 164 8.87 -10.13 4.45
C VAL A 164 10.06 -9.60 5.23
N ALA A 165 11.29 -9.88 4.80
CA ALA A 165 12.50 -9.36 5.45
C ALA A 165 12.59 -7.82 5.41
N ILE A 166 12.23 -7.20 4.28
CA ILE A 166 12.11 -5.74 4.18
C ILE A 166 11.07 -5.20 5.16
N THR A 167 9.90 -5.83 5.23
CA THR A 167 8.80 -5.45 6.13
C THR A 167 9.22 -5.58 7.60
N ALA A 168 9.91 -6.65 7.97
CA ALA A 168 10.48 -6.87 9.31
C ALA A 168 11.44 -5.75 9.70
N ARG A 169 12.40 -5.42 8.83
CA ARG A 169 13.35 -4.32 9.04
C ARG A 169 12.64 -2.98 9.26
N LEU A 170 11.55 -2.74 8.54
CA LEU A 170 10.74 -1.52 8.69
C LEU A 170 9.94 -1.50 10.00
N CYS A 171 9.40 -2.65 10.42
CA CYS A 171 8.75 -2.81 11.72
C CYS A 171 9.72 -2.55 12.87
N GLU A 172 10.95 -3.06 12.81
CA GLU A 172 12.00 -2.80 13.79
C GLU A 172 12.34 -1.30 13.89
N LYS A 173 12.55 -0.64 12.74
CA LYS A 173 12.80 0.81 12.69
C LYS A 173 11.67 1.63 13.32
N LEU A 174 10.43 1.14 13.24
CA LEU A 174 9.23 1.77 13.81
C LEU A 174 8.88 1.25 15.21
N LEU A 175 9.68 0.35 15.78
CA LEU A 175 9.42 -0.30 17.08
C LEU A 175 8.05 -0.99 17.15
N ILE A 176 7.62 -1.59 16.04
CA ILE A 176 6.36 -2.32 15.93
C ILE A 176 6.56 -3.76 16.40
N SER A 177 5.85 -4.13 17.46
CA SER A 177 5.91 -5.47 18.07
C SER A 177 4.56 -6.19 18.11
N SER A 178 3.49 -5.55 17.62
CA SER A 178 2.13 -6.11 17.62
C SER A 178 1.42 -5.83 16.30
N TRP A 179 0.44 -6.68 15.99
CA TRP A 179 -0.41 -6.52 14.82
C TRP A 179 -1.18 -5.19 14.88
N GLU A 180 -1.67 -4.82 16.05
CA GLU A 180 -2.42 -3.59 16.28
C GLU A 180 -1.57 -2.35 15.96
N SER A 181 -0.29 -2.36 16.35
CA SER A 181 0.66 -1.29 16.00
C SER A 181 0.92 -1.22 14.50
N MET A 182 1.13 -2.37 13.84
CA MET A 182 1.31 -2.41 12.39
C MET A 182 0.05 -1.91 11.67
N GLN A 183 -1.11 -2.42 12.05
CA GLN A 183 -2.41 -2.07 11.50
C GLN A 183 -2.70 -0.56 11.64
N ALA A 184 -2.36 0.04 12.77
CA ALA A 184 -2.51 1.48 12.98
C ALA A 184 -1.68 2.29 11.95
N VAL A 185 -0.44 1.88 11.69
CA VAL A 185 0.39 2.50 10.63
C VAL A 185 -0.23 2.25 9.25
N LEU A 186 -0.67 1.02 8.97
CA LEU A 186 -1.29 0.71 7.67
C LEU A 186 -2.54 1.55 7.42
N GLN A 187 -3.32 1.88 8.46
CA GLN A 187 -4.53 2.73 8.38
C GLN A 187 -4.25 4.22 8.19
N ASP A 188 -3.05 4.70 8.55
CA ASP A 188 -2.62 6.04 8.15
C ASP A 188 -2.46 6.16 6.62
N TYR A 189 -2.26 5.01 5.97
CA TYR A 189 -2.29 4.80 4.54
C TYR A 189 -3.54 3.99 4.17
N LEU A 190 -3.77 3.75 2.89
CA LEU A 190 -5.02 3.14 2.44
C LEU A 190 -5.06 1.66 2.85
N TRP A 191 -5.83 1.32 3.88
CA TRP A 191 -6.01 -0.04 4.39
C TRP A 191 -7.46 -0.29 4.77
N SER A 192 -8.06 -1.35 4.22
CA SER A 192 -9.43 -1.72 4.54
C SER A 192 -9.46 -2.91 5.47
N ARG A 193 -9.93 -2.70 6.71
CA ARG A 193 -10.00 -3.75 7.72
C ARG A 193 -10.82 -4.96 7.29
N ASP A 194 -12.00 -4.69 6.72
CA ASP A 194 -12.95 -5.72 6.31
C ASP A 194 -12.40 -6.64 5.20
N ILE A 195 -11.40 -6.17 4.45
CA ILE A 195 -10.87 -6.86 3.27
C ILE A 195 -9.48 -7.42 3.54
N SER A 196 -8.61 -6.63 4.17
CA SER A 196 -7.17 -6.87 4.19
C SER A 196 -6.65 -7.35 5.54
N ASP A 197 -7.39 -7.22 6.64
CA ASP A 197 -6.90 -7.58 7.98
C ASP A 197 -6.47 -9.05 8.10
N PHE A 198 -7.22 -9.95 7.47
CA PHE A 198 -6.92 -11.37 7.51
C PHE A 198 -5.54 -11.64 6.89
N ASP A 199 -5.33 -11.24 5.64
CA ASP A 199 -4.06 -11.45 4.94
C ASP A 199 -2.91 -10.66 5.58
N GLY A 200 -3.18 -9.46 6.09
CA GLY A 200 -2.21 -8.63 6.80
C GLY A 200 -1.74 -9.27 8.11
N MET A 201 -2.64 -9.89 8.86
CA MET A 201 -2.28 -10.59 10.10
C MET A 201 -1.43 -11.83 9.82
N PHE A 202 -1.73 -12.61 8.77
CA PHE A 202 -0.86 -13.72 8.35
C PHE A 202 0.53 -13.23 7.93
N LEU A 203 0.60 -12.14 7.17
CA LEU A 203 1.87 -11.51 6.84
C LEU A 203 2.63 -11.05 8.10
N PHE A 204 1.93 -10.47 9.09
CA PHE A 204 2.56 -10.04 10.32
C PHE A 204 3.16 -11.23 11.12
N LEU A 205 2.52 -12.40 11.11
CA LEU A 205 3.10 -13.61 11.70
C LEU A 205 4.41 -14.01 10.98
N ASP A 206 4.45 -13.95 9.66
CA ASP A 206 5.70 -14.19 8.90
C ASP A 206 6.79 -13.18 9.29
N VAL A 207 6.41 -11.91 9.45
CA VAL A 207 7.32 -10.83 9.90
C VAL A 207 7.84 -11.08 11.32
N GLN A 208 6.99 -11.49 12.25
CA GLN A 208 7.42 -11.81 13.62
C GLN A 208 8.41 -12.98 13.65
N ASN A 209 8.13 -14.05 12.89
CA ASN A 209 9.06 -15.17 12.78
C ASN A 209 10.41 -14.72 12.21
N GLN A 210 10.42 -13.85 11.20
CA GLN A 210 11.63 -13.29 10.62
C GLN A 210 12.44 -12.46 11.62
N MET A 211 11.78 -11.64 12.44
CA MET A 211 12.43 -10.84 13.49
C MET A 211 13.02 -11.74 14.59
N ASP A 212 12.28 -12.74 15.05
CA ASP A 212 12.74 -13.69 16.06
C ASP A 212 13.96 -14.51 15.59
N GLU A 213 13.99 -14.90 14.31
CA GLU A 213 15.14 -15.58 13.70
C GLU A 213 16.39 -14.68 13.68
N GLN A 214 16.24 -13.40 13.32
CA GLN A 214 17.33 -12.43 13.31
C GLN A 214 17.89 -12.19 14.71
N ASP A 215 17.01 -12.01 15.69
CA ASP A 215 17.35 -11.87 17.11
C ASP A 215 18.12 -13.09 17.65
N ALA A 216 17.70 -14.30 17.28
CA ALA A 216 18.35 -15.54 17.68
C ALA A 216 19.76 -15.65 17.10
N VAL A 217 19.93 -15.27 15.83
CA VAL A 217 21.24 -15.23 15.16
C VAL A 217 22.16 -14.23 15.86
N GLU A 218 21.69 -13.01 16.14
CA GLU A 218 22.48 -12.00 16.85
C GLU A 218 22.93 -12.46 18.25
N ARG A 219 22.05 -13.13 18.99
CA ARG A 219 22.37 -13.67 20.32
C ARG A 219 23.38 -14.80 20.26
N SER A 220 23.40 -15.59 19.19
CA SER A 220 24.36 -16.69 19.02
C SER A 220 25.78 -16.23 18.69
N LEU A 221 25.93 -14.99 18.21
CA LEU A 221 27.19 -14.37 17.83
C LEU A 221 27.84 -13.55 18.96
N ARG A 222 27.14 -13.35 20.08
CA ARG A 222 27.62 -12.66 21.29
C ARG A 222 28.09 -13.65 22.35
#